data_AF-A0A7C5I833-F1
#
_entry.id   AF-A0A7C5I833-F1
#
_cell.length_a   1.000
_cell.length_b   1.000
_cell.length_c   1.000
_cell.angle_alpha   90.00
_cell.angle_beta   90.00
_cell.angle_gamma   90.00
#
_symmetry.space_group_name_H-M   'P 1'
#
loop_
_entity.id
_entity.type
_entity.pdbx_description
1 polymer ?
#
loop_
_entity_poly.entity_id
_entity_poly.type
_entity_poly.pdbx_seq_one_letter_code
_entity_poly.pdbx_strand_id
1 'polypeptide(L)'
;MFETGSDFTAIAKSLENSGGDASALLDKRFGAMVVSHNRVLYSNGVPGLRMESEEIPTGVKARITVEPGAEIRNPVHLCFGVLPKEGLQEILSEFDIGEGAKVRFVAHCTFPNAEHVRHVMDAKIRVGRGAEMDYAETHYHGPEGGVEVLPVARIHVEEGGVYRSQFKLIQGAAGVVKLDYQADLDKEAVCELDAKIYGKKNDRIVINESLRLNGEGAR
;
A
#
# COMPACT_ATOMS: atom_id res chain seq x y z
N MET A 1 19.04 2.74 -17.50
CA MET A 1 19.30 1.29 -17.37
C MET A 1 19.07 0.97 -15.91
N PHE A 2 18.03 0.20 -15.59
CA PHE A 2 17.68 -0.13 -14.20
C PHE A 2 18.64 -1.21 -13.71
N GLU A 3 19.41 -0.92 -12.66
CA GLU A 3 20.27 -1.91 -12.02
C GLU A 3 19.53 -2.45 -10.80
N THR A 4 19.02 -3.68 -10.90
CA THR A 4 18.17 -4.31 -9.89
C THR A 4 18.74 -4.30 -8.47
N GLY A 5 20.07 -4.41 -8.32
CA GLY A 5 20.75 -4.33 -7.02
C GLY A 5 20.84 -2.93 -6.43
N SER A 6 21.01 -1.89 -7.26
CA SER A 6 21.09 -0.51 -6.77
C SER A 6 19.71 0.04 -6.44
N ASP A 7 18.69 -0.32 -7.22
CA ASP A 7 17.29 0.04 -6.96
C ASP A 7 16.78 -0.55 -5.63
N PHE A 8 17.05 -1.83 -5.36
CA PHE A 8 16.68 -2.47 -4.10
C PHE A 8 17.31 -1.72 -2.91
N THR A 9 18.60 -1.40 -3.02
CA THR A 9 19.35 -0.68 -1.97
C THR A 9 18.76 0.70 -1.73
N ALA A 10 18.38 1.43 -2.78
CA ALA A 10 17.77 2.75 -2.67
C ALA A 10 16.38 2.69 -2.00
N ILE A 11 15.55 1.71 -2.36
CA ILE A 11 14.23 1.50 -1.74
C ILE A 11 14.38 1.11 -0.27
N ALA A 12 15.28 0.18 0.05
CA ALA A 12 15.60 -0.22 1.41
C ALA A 12 16.08 0.96 2.27
N LYS A 13 16.93 1.83 1.73
CA LYS A 13 17.37 3.06 2.42
C LYS A 13 16.21 4.04 2.65
N SER A 14 15.26 4.13 1.73
CA SER A 14 14.07 4.96 1.91
C SER A 14 13.14 4.44 3.02
N LEU A 15 13.06 3.11 3.17
CA LEU A 15 12.36 2.47 4.28
C LEU A 15 12.97 2.89 5.63
N GLU A 16 14.30 2.84 5.76
CA GLU A 16 15.01 3.29 6.98
C GLU A 16 14.73 4.77 7.31
N ASN A 17 14.78 5.65 6.30
CA ASN A 17 14.49 7.08 6.47
C ASN A 17 13.03 7.36 6.92
N SER A 18 12.13 6.42 6.66
CA SER A 18 10.72 6.49 7.06
C SER A 18 10.47 5.87 8.45
N GLY A 19 11.52 5.36 9.11
CA GLY A 19 11.47 4.72 10.41
C GLY A 19 11.25 3.20 10.38
N GLY A 20 11.35 2.57 9.21
CA GLY A 20 11.30 1.12 9.05
C GLY A 20 12.67 0.44 9.13
N ASP A 21 12.69 -0.88 9.11
CA ASP A 21 13.91 -1.70 9.17
C ASP A 21 14.16 -2.39 7.83
N ALA A 22 15.21 -2.00 7.10
CA ALA A 22 15.59 -2.60 5.83
C ALA A 22 15.94 -4.08 5.92
N SER A 23 16.41 -4.55 7.08
CA SER A 23 16.77 -5.96 7.27
C SER A 23 15.53 -6.87 7.22
N ALA A 24 14.35 -6.33 7.57
CA ALA A 24 13.08 -7.05 7.50
C ALA A 24 12.66 -7.41 6.06
N LEU A 25 13.14 -6.68 5.04
CA LEU A 25 12.80 -6.95 3.64
C LEU A 25 13.45 -8.24 3.10
N LEU A 26 14.59 -8.66 3.67
CA LEU A 26 15.32 -9.87 3.25
C LEU A 26 15.19 -11.01 4.25
N ASP A 27 14.58 -10.76 5.42
CA ASP A 27 14.33 -11.76 6.42
C ASP A 27 13.10 -12.60 6.04
N LYS A 28 13.33 -13.89 5.77
CA LYS A 28 12.30 -14.84 5.34
C LYS A 28 11.18 -15.08 6.37
N ARG A 29 11.32 -14.58 7.59
CA ARG A 29 10.27 -14.59 8.62
C ARG A 29 9.18 -13.55 8.36
N PHE A 30 9.41 -12.63 7.43
CA PHE A 30 8.48 -11.57 7.04
C PHE A 30 7.96 -11.84 5.63
N GLY A 31 6.67 -11.58 5.43
CA GLY A 31 6.14 -11.43 4.09
C GLY A 31 6.64 -10.09 3.54
N ALA A 32 7.15 -10.07 2.31
CA ALA A 32 7.56 -8.81 1.70
C ALA A 32 7.45 -8.84 0.17
N MET A 33 7.12 -7.70 -0.41
CA MET A 33 7.19 -7.45 -1.86
C MET A 33 7.88 -6.11 -2.11
N VAL A 34 8.87 -6.10 -3.01
CA VAL A 34 9.63 -4.91 -3.39
C VAL A 34 9.54 -4.71 -4.90
N VAL A 35 9.03 -3.55 -5.32
CA VAL A 35 8.79 -3.22 -6.72
C VAL A 35 9.47 -1.89 -7.06
N SER A 36 10.36 -1.91 -8.04
CA SER A 36 10.95 -0.71 -8.64
C SER A 36 10.31 -0.49 -10.01
N HIS A 37 9.60 0.62 -10.18
CA HIS A 37 8.87 0.95 -11.39
C HIS A 37 7.87 -0.17 -11.75
N ASN A 38 8.15 -0.96 -12.79
CA ASN A 38 7.36 -2.11 -13.20
C ASN A 38 8.04 -3.46 -12.93
N ARG A 39 9.18 -3.46 -12.22
CA ARG A 39 9.97 -4.64 -11.92
C ARG A 39 9.75 -5.13 -10.51
N VAL A 40 9.43 -6.40 -10.35
CA VAL A 40 9.37 -7.06 -9.04
C VAL A 40 10.78 -7.51 -8.67
N LEU A 41 11.40 -6.81 -7.73
CA LEU A 41 12.76 -7.10 -7.27
C LEU A 41 12.79 -8.24 -6.26
N TYR A 42 11.74 -8.35 -5.44
CA TYR A 42 11.61 -9.37 -4.41
C TYR A 42 10.13 -9.63 -4.10
N SER A 43 9.79 -10.89 -3.84
CA SER A 43 8.48 -11.29 -3.31
C SER A 43 8.65 -12.55 -2.48
N ASN A 44 8.10 -12.54 -1.26
CA ASN A 44 8.13 -13.66 -0.33
C ASN A 44 6.83 -13.73 0.47
N GLY A 45 6.22 -14.91 0.50
CA GLY A 45 5.13 -15.24 1.41
C GLY A 45 5.64 -15.91 2.69
N VAL A 46 4.73 -16.12 3.63
CA VAL A 46 4.96 -16.89 4.87
C VAL A 46 3.79 -17.85 5.08
N PRO A 47 3.85 -18.86 5.96
CA PRO A 47 2.71 -19.73 6.22
C PRO A 47 1.43 -18.92 6.50
N GLY A 48 0.35 -19.23 5.77
CA GLY A 48 -0.92 -18.50 5.83
C GLY A 48 -1.00 -17.23 4.96
N LEU A 49 0.10 -16.80 4.31
CA LEU A 49 0.16 -15.64 3.43
C LEU A 49 0.74 -16.01 2.06
N ARG A 50 -0.07 -15.84 1.02
CA ARG A 50 0.34 -16.03 -0.37
C ARG A 50 0.42 -14.68 -1.07
N MET A 51 1.54 -14.44 -1.76
CA MET A 51 1.80 -13.21 -2.51
C MET A 51 2.18 -13.58 -3.94
N GLU A 52 1.35 -13.18 -4.90
CA GLU A 52 1.57 -13.37 -6.33
C GLU A 52 1.77 -12.02 -7.00
N SER A 53 2.63 -11.98 -8.00
CA SER A 53 2.90 -10.75 -8.75
C SER A 53 3.18 -11.02 -10.22
N GLU A 54 2.68 -10.14 -11.08
CA GLU A 54 2.90 -10.14 -12.53
C GLU A 54 3.39 -8.76 -12.96
N GLU A 55 4.58 -8.67 -13.54
CA GLU A 55 5.07 -7.45 -14.16
C GLU A 55 4.25 -7.12 -15.42
N ILE A 56 3.83 -5.87 -15.56
CA ILE A 56 3.14 -5.36 -16.74
C ILE A 56 3.92 -4.17 -17.32
N PRO A 57 3.65 -3.73 -18.57
CA PRO A 57 4.44 -2.67 -19.20
C PRO A 57 4.54 -1.37 -18.39
N THR A 58 3.51 -1.06 -17.61
CA THR A 58 3.38 0.19 -16.85
C THR A 58 3.50 0.02 -15.35
N GLY A 59 3.71 -1.20 -14.83
CA GLY A 59 3.75 -1.44 -13.40
C GLY A 59 3.61 -2.91 -13.03
N VAL A 60 2.75 -3.24 -12.06
CA VAL A 60 2.62 -4.60 -11.51
C VAL A 60 1.16 -4.93 -11.18
N LYS A 61 0.77 -6.19 -11.41
CA LYS A 61 -0.40 -6.78 -10.74
C LYS A 61 0.06 -7.53 -9.52
N ALA A 62 -0.56 -7.30 -8.37
CA ALA A 62 -0.24 -7.99 -7.12
C ALA A 62 -1.50 -8.59 -6.52
N ARG A 63 -1.46 -9.88 -6.19
CA ARG A 63 -2.53 -10.57 -5.48
C ARG A 63 -1.99 -11.08 -4.15
N ILE A 64 -2.61 -10.64 -3.07
CA ILE A 64 -2.24 -10.99 -1.71
C ILE A 64 -3.43 -11.71 -1.08
N THR A 65 -3.19 -12.94 -0.63
CA THR A 65 -4.22 -13.77 0.01
C THR A 65 -3.74 -14.20 1.38
N VAL A 66 -4.57 -13.99 2.40
CA VAL A 66 -4.36 -14.53 3.74
C VAL A 66 -5.36 -15.65 3.97
N GLU A 67 -4.87 -16.83 4.32
CA GLU A 67 -5.69 -18.02 4.53
C GLU A 67 -6.70 -17.82 5.68
N PRO A 68 -7.90 -18.43 5.61
CA PRO A 68 -8.87 -18.35 6.70
C PRO A 68 -8.28 -18.79 8.05
N GLY A 69 -8.54 -17.99 9.09
CA GLY A 69 -8.07 -18.21 10.45
C GLY A 69 -6.56 -18.01 10.66
N ALA A 70 -5.80 -17.63 9.62
CA ALA A 70 -4.37 -17.38 9.76
C ALA A 70 -4.10 -16.08 10.52
N GLU A 71 -3.13 -16.11 11.44
CA GLU A 71 -2.64 -14.93 12.15
C GLU A 71 -1.20 -14.63 11.70
N ILE A 72 -1.05 -13.62 10.86
CA ILE A 72 0.25 -13.16 10.37
C ILE A 72 0.83 -12.18 11.40
N ARG A 73 1.58 -12.74 12.36
CA ARG A 73 2.10 -12.01 13.53
C ARG A 73 3.10 -10.91 13.17
N ASN A 74 3.93 -11.15 12.17
CA ASN A 74 4.91 -10.18 11.69
C ASN A 74 4.25 -9.28 10.63
N PRO A 75 4.59 -7.98 10.59
CA PRO A 75 4.08 -7.11 9.54
C PRO A 75 4.54 -7.59 8.16
N VAL A 76 3.65 -7.47 7.18
CA VAL A 76 3.94 -7.74 5.77
C VAL A 76 4.38 -6.44 5.12
N HIS A 77 5.59 -6.41 4.54
CA HIS A 77 6.17 -5.21 3.98
C HIS A 77 5.87 -5.08 2.48
N LEU A 78 5.32 -3.94 2.07
CA LEU A 78 5.06 -3.65 0.65
C LEU A 78 5.82 -2.39 0.25
N CYS A 79 6.87 -2.53 -0.55
CA CYS A 79 7.71 -1.40 -0.94
C CYS A 79 7.59 -1.14 -2.44
N PHE A 80 7.19 0.08 -2.80
CA PHE A 80 7.07 0.53 -4.17
C PHE A 80 7.93 1.78 -4.38
N GLY A 81 8.57 1.92 -5.52
CA GLY A 81 9.30 3.14 -5.81
C GLY A 81 9.48 3.43 -7.29
N VAL A 82 9.58 4.71 -7.61
CA VAL A 82 10.08 5.21 -8.90
C VAL A 82 11.24 6.13 -8.59
N LEU A 83 12.45 5.62 -8.81
CA LEU A 83 13.69 6.32 -8.49
C LEU A 83 14.11 7.39 -9.53
N PRO A 84 13.87 7.20 -10.85
CA PRO A 84 14.17 8.23 -11.83
C PRO A 84 13.32 9.50 -11.64
N LYS A 85 13.72 10.59 -12.32
CA LYS A 85 12.99 11.86 -12.29
C LYS A 85 11.59 11.78 -12.89
N GLU A 86 11.40 10.87 -13.83
CA GLU A 86 10.16 10.71 -14.56
C GLU A 86 9.80 9.23 -14.62
N GLY A 87 8.51 8.93 -14.65
CA GLY A 87 8.05 7.56 -14.81
C GLY A 87 6.59 7.35 -14.47
N LEU A 88 6.03 6.26 -14.98
CA LEU A 88 4.71 5.77 -14.61
C LEU A 88 4.86 4.46 -13.82
N GLN A 89 4.12 4.33 -12.73
CA GLN A 89 3.94 3.08 -12.02
C GLN A 89 2.43 2.86 -11.78
N GLU A 90 1.90 1.83 -12.41
CA GLU A 90 0.52 1.36 -12.22
C GLU A 90 0.49 0.10 -11.35
N ILE A 91 -0.26 0.12 -10.25
CA ILE A 91 -0.40 -1.01 -9.35
C ILE A 91 -1.84 -1.49 -9.38
N LEU A 92 -2.05 -2.70 -9.90
CA LEU A 92 -3.34 -3.38 -9.85
C LEU A 92 -3.29 -4.38 -8.69
N SER A 93 -3.89 -4.04 -7.56
CA SER A 93 -3.78 -4.83 -6.34
C SER A 93 -5.10 -5.49 -5.95
N GLU A 94 -5.01 -6.75 -5.53
CA GLU A 94 -6.13 -7.50 -4.95
C GLU A 94 -5.69 -8.07 -3.60
N PHE A 95 -6.43 -7.71 -2.55
CA PHE A 95 -6.26 -8.24 -1.21
C PHE A 95 -7.47 -9.09 -0.86
N ASP A 96 -7.21 -10.33 -0.47
CA ASP A 96 -8.21 -11.30 -0.06
C ASP A 96 -7.87 -11.83 1.33
N ILE A 97 -8.55 -11.30 2.35
CA ILE A 97 -8.30 -11.66 3.75
C ILE A 97 -9.37 -12.68 4.17
N GLY A 98 -8.95 -13.93 4.38
CA GLY A 98 -9.83 -15.04 4.72
C GLY A 98 -10.61 -14.80 6.02
N GLU A 99 -11.73 -15.49 6.19
CA GLU A 99 -12.55 -15.43 7.41
C GLU A 99 -11.70 -15.62 8.67
N GLY A 100 -11.89 -14.75 9.66
CA GLY A 100 -11.19 -14.80 10.95
C GLY A 100 -9.67 -14.58 10.88
N ALA A 101 -9.11 -14.27 9.71
CA ALA A 101 -7.68 -14.03 9.56
C ALA A 101 -7.27 -12.66 10.11
N LYS A 102 -6.00 -12.52 10.50
CA LYS A 102 -5.44 -11.26 10.99
C LYS A 102 -4.12 -10.96 10.32
N VAL A 103 -3.98 -9.76 9.78
CA VAL A 103 -2.75 -9.32 9.12
C VAL A 103 -2.55 -7.81 9.26
N ARG A 104 -1.29 -7.41 9.34
CA ARG A 104 -0.87 -6.02 9.25
C ARG A 104 0.09 -5.83 8.10
N PHE A 105 -0.25 -4.91 7.19
CA PHE A 105 0.60 -4.45 6.11
C PHE A 105 1.28 -3.14 6.48
N VAL A 106 2.54 -3.03 6.12
CA VAL A 106 3.32 -1.80 6.24
C VAL A 106 3.92 -1.46 4.87
N ALA A 107 3.31 -0.46 4.22
CA ALA A 107 3.69 -0.02 2.91
C ALA A 107 4.61 1.21 2.94
N HIS A 108 5.61 1.21 2.05
CA HIS A 108 6.53 2.33 1.87
C HIS A 108 6.67 2.66 0.39
N CYS A 109 6.27 3.87 0.03
CA CYS A 109 6.30 4.36 -1.34
C CYS A 109 7.35 5.47 -1.45
N THR A 110 8.30 5.35 -2.39
CA THR A 110 9.44 6.28 -2.49
C THR A 110 9.67 6.84 -3.89
N PHE A 111 9.74 8.17 -3.97
CA PHE A 111 9.89 8.93 -5.22
C PHE A 111 10.93 10.05 -5.04
N PRO A 112 12.20 9.72 -4.75
CA PRO A 112 13.17 10.67 -4.23
C PRO A 112 13.57 11.79 -5.20
N ASN A 113 13.53 11.50 -6.50
CA ASN A 113 14.00 12.42 -7.54
C ASN A 113 12.86 12.96 -8.41
N ALA A 114 11.61 12.72 -8.03
CA ALA A 114 10.46 12.94 -8.91
C ALA A 114 10.26 14.40 -9.32
N GLU A 115 10.29 14.63 -10.63
CA GLU A 115 9.90 15.86 -11.33
C GLU A 115 8.60 15.62 -12.14
N HIS A 116 8.47 14.44 -12.77
CA HIS A 116 7.28 14.02 -13.52
C HIS A 116 6.98 12.51 -13.33
N VAL A 117 6.64 12.13 -12.10
CA VAL A 117 6.25 10.76 -11.75
C VAL A 117 4.74 10.65 -11.57
N ARG A 118 4.13 9.62 -12.15
CA ARG A 118 2.74 9.24 -11.89
C ARG A 118 2.71 7.87 -11.24
N HIS A 119 2.14 7.82 -10.05
CA HIS A 119 1.94 6.61 -9.26
C HIS A 119 0.43 6.39 -9.12
N VAL A 120 -0.07 5.39 -9.84
CA VAL A 120 -1.49 5.09 -9.96
C VAL A 120 -1.75 3.73 -9.34
N MET A 121 -2.76 3.64 -8.48
CA MET A 121 -3.16 2.38 -7.86
C MET A 121 -4.65 2.15 -8.08
N ASP A 122 -5.01 0.92 -8.44
CA ASP A 122 -6.37 0.39 -8.39
C ASP A 122 -6.36 -0.82 -7.47
N ALA A 123 -7.02 -0.70 -6.32
CA ALA A 123 -7.05 -1.71 -5.27
C ALA A 123 -8.46 -2.28 -5.07
N LYS A 124 -8.54 -3.60 -5.04
CA LYS A 124 -9.72 -4.36 -4.59
C LYS A 124 -9.39 -5.07 -3.29
N ILE A 125 -10.16 -4.81 -2.25
CA ILE A 125 -9.88 -5.32 -0.91
C ILE A 125 -11.14 -6.01 -0.39
N ARG A 126 -11.02 -7.29 -0.05
CA ARG A 126 -12.04 -8.06 0.68
C ARG A 126 -11.50 -8.43 2.05
N VAL A 127 -12.18 -8.00 3.11
CA VAL A 127 -11.93 -8.40 4.49
C VAL A 127 -13.04 -9.35 4.91
N GLY A 128 -12.71 -10.63 5.07
CA GLY A 128 -13.68 -11.67 5.38
C GLY A 128 -14.34 -11.52 6.75
N ARG A 129 -15.42 -12.28 6.98
CA ARG A 129 -16.15 -12.29 8.25
C ARG A 129 -15.20 -12.41 9.45
N GLY A 130 -15.33 -11.51 10.43
CA GLY A 130 -14.50 -11.48 11.64
C GLY A 130 -12.99 -11.35 11.41
N ALA A 131 -12.54 -11.03 10.20
CA ALA A 131 -11.12 -10.86 9.87
C ALA A 131 -10.65 -9.43 10.19
N GLU A 132 -9.36 -9.26 10.38
CA GLU A 132 -8.74 -7.96 10.67
C GLU A 132 -7.60 -7.67 9.68
N MET A 133 -7.69 -6.52 9.02
CA MET A 133 -6.66 -6.00 8.14
C MET A 133 -6.28 -4.58 8.55
N ASP A 134 -5.06 -4.42 9.04
CA ASP A 134 -4.45 -3.10 9.22
C ASP A 134 -3.51 -2.82 8.04
N TYR A 135 -3.61 -1.63 7.46
CA TYR A 135 -2.76 -1.16 6.36
C TYR A 135 -2.18 0.20 6.69
N ALA A 136 -0.88 0.25 7.01
CA ALA A 136 -0.18 1.50 7.29
C ALA A 136 0.78 1.83 6.16
N GLU A 137 0.63 3.00 5.55
CA GLU A 137 1.40 3.45 4.41
C GLU A 137 2.14 4.75 4.69
N THR A 138 3.41 4.80 4.33
CA THR A 138 4.22 6.02 4.36
C THR A 138 4.82 6.31 3.00
N HIS A 139 4.62 7.55 2.53
CA HIS A 139 5.17 8.08 1.29
C HIS A 139 6.35 9.02 1.58
N TYR A 140 7.40 8.88 0.79
CA TYR A 140 8.51 9.82 0.70
C TYR A 140 8.59 10.40 -0.71
N HIS A 141 8.39 11.70 -0.82
CA HIS A 141 8.52 12.42 -2.08
C HIS A 141 9.77 13.29 -2.06
N GLY A 142 10.38 13.49 -3.24
CA GLY A 142 11.41 14.49 -3.43
C GLY A 142 10.94 15.91 -3.10
N PRO A 143 11.86 16.88 -3.02
CA PRO A 143 11.53 18.25 -2.65
C PRO A 143 10.68 18.99 -3.69
N GLU A 144 10.66 18.55 -4.95
CA GLU A 144 10.09 19.32 -6.06
C GLU A 144 8.58 19.16 -6.27
N GLY A 145 7.94 18.17 -5.62
CA GLY A 145 6.48 17.98 -5.74
C GLY A 145 6.05 17.46 -7.11
N GLY A 146 6.95 16.83 -7.85
CA GLY A 146 6.72 16.28 -9.19
C GLY A 146 6.03 14.91 -9.21
N VAL A 147 5.24 14.58 -8.19
CA VAL A 147 4.55 13.28 -8.07
C VAL A 147 3.05 13.49 -8.17
N GLU A 148 2.40 12.69 -9.01
CA GLU A 148 0.95 12.46 -8.96
C GLU A 148 0.68 11.12 -8.27
N VAL A 149 0.04 11.14 -7.10
CA VAL A 149 -0.39 9.95 -6.36
C VAL A 149 -1.90 9.82 -6.49
N LEU A 150 -2.35 8.82 -7.24
CA LEU A 150 -3.74 8.66 -7.67
C LEU A 150 -4.32 7.28 -7.26
N PRO A 151 -4.41 6.95 -5.96
CA PRO A 151 -4.92 5.67 -5.52
C PRO A 151 -6.45 5.64 -5.51
N VAL A 152 -7.00 4.57 -6.09
CA VAL A 152 -8.40 4.19 -5.99
C VAL A 152 -8.49 2.88 -5.22
N ALA A 153 -9.38 2.80 -4.24
CA ALA A 153 -9.65 1.57 -3.51
C ALA A 153 -11.15 1.27 -3.44
N ARG A 154 -11.47 0.00 -3.64
CA ARG A 154 -12.80 -0.58 -3.44
C ARG A 154 -12.68 -1.64 -2.37
N ILE A 155 -13.26 -1.35 -1.20
CA ILE A 155 -13.14 -2.15 0.01
C ILE A 155 -14.51 -2.76 0.33
N HIS A 156 -14.54 -4.06 0.61
CA HIS A 156 -15.69 -4.74 1.19
C HIS A 156 -15.26 -5.38 2.49
N VAL A 157 -15.93 -5.01 3.58
CA VAL A 157 -15.72 -5.59 4.92
C VAL A 157 -16.96 -6.38 5.28
N GLU A 158 -16.80 -7.70 5.36
CA GLU A 158 -17.86 -8.63 5.71
C GLU A 158 -18.20 -8.56 7.20
N GLU A 159 -19.24 -9.30 7.61
CA GLU A 159 -19.81 -9.25 8.96
C GLU A 159 -18.75 -9.35 10.08
N GLY A 160 -18.74 -8.38 10.99
CA GLY A 160 -17.81 -8.30 12.11
C GLY A 160 -16.33 -8.13 11.72
N GLY A 161 -16.01 -7.96 10.43
CA GLY A 161 -14.67 -7.72 9.94
C GLY A 161 -14.19 -6.30 10.27
N VAL A 162 -12.87 -6.10 10.23
CA VAL A 162 -12.23 -4.83 10.57
C VAL A 162 -11.18 -4.46 9.53
N TYR A 163 -11.34 -3.29 8.94
CA TYR A 163 -10.36 -2.68 8.06
C TYR A 163 -9.89 -1.36 8.65
N ARG A 164 -8.57 -1.19 8.79
CA ARG A 164 -7.97 0.10 9.17
C ARG A 164 -6.92 0.49 8.17
N SER A 165 -7.00 1.71 7.66
CA SER A 165 -5.96 2.28 6.81
C SER A 165 -5.38 3.56 7.40
N GLN A 166 -4.07 3.72 7.25
CA GLN A 166 -3.36 4.95 7.53
C GLN A 166 -2.51 5.34 6.32
N PHE A 167 -2.76 6.51 5.77
CA PHE A 167 -1.96 7.13 4.72
C PHE A 167 -1.14 8.28 5.28
N LYS A 168 0.20 8.24 5.15
CA LYS A 168 1.09 9.27 5.66
C LYS A 168 2.03 9.81 4.58
N LEU A 169 1.90 11.10 4.28
CA LEU A 169 2.78 11.84 3.37
C LEU A 169 3.13 13.19 3.99
N ILE A 170 4.15 13.20 4.85
CA ILE A 170 4.57 14.41 5.59
C ILE A 170 5.98 14.89 5.24
N GLN A 171 6.75 14.05 4.55
CA GLN A 171 8.11 14.35 4.08
C GLN A 171 8.10 14.65 2.58
N GLY A 172 8.93 15.60 2.15
CA GLY A 172 8.91 16.09 0.77
C GLY A 172 7.76 17.05 0.49
N ALA A 173 7.61 17.45 -0.77
CA ALA A 173 6.41 18.11 -1.28
C ALA A 173 5.46 17.05 -1.84
N ALA A 174 4.19 17.11 -1.46
CA ALA A 174 3.21 16.08 -1.76
C ALA A 174 2.90 15.96 -3.27
N GLY A 175 3.03 17.05 -4.02
CA GLY A 175 2.64 17.11 -5.43
C GLY A 175 1.13 17.12 -5.59
N VAL A 176 0.63 16.33 -6.54
CA VAL A 176 -0.82 16.14 -6.74
C VAL A 176 -1.21 14.83 -6.09
N VAL A 177 -2.05 14.89 -5.08
CA VAL A 177 -2.56 13.72 -4.38
C VAL A 177 -4.07 13.67 -4.53
N LYS A 178 -4.59 12.58 -5.06
CA LYS A 178 -6.04 12.33 -5.20
C LYS A 178 -6.38 10.92 -4.71
N LEU A 179 -6.82 10.81 -3.47
CA LEU A 179 -7.34 9.56 -2.90
C LEU A 179 -8.82 9.41 -3.25
N ASP A 180 -9.23 8.21 -3.67
CA ASP A 180 -10.63 7.82 -3.90
C ASP A 180 -10.91 6.43 -3.33
N TYR A 181 -11.30 6.38 -2.06
CA TYR A 181 -11.60 5.14 -1.35
C TYR A 181 -13.09 5.01 -1.12
N GLN A 182 -13.62 3.82 -1.40
CA GLN A 182 -15.01 3.47 -1.16
C GLN A 182 -15.06 2.14 -0.42
N ALA A 183 -15.74 2.12 0.72
CA ALA A 183 -15.91 0.95 1.56
C ALA A 183 -17.40 0.61 1.72
N ASP A 184 -17.77 -0.63 1.46
CA ASP A 184 -19.07 -1.22 1.78
C ASP A 184 -18.91 -2.10 3.03
N LEU A 185 -19.70 -1.80 4.08
CA LEU A 185 -19.59 -2.44 5.39
C LEU A 185 -20.85 -3.25 5.70
N ASP A 186 -20.66 -4.54 5.96
CA ASP A 186 -21.72 -5.45 6.40
C ASP A 186 -21.98 -5.31 7.91
N LYS A 187 -22.82 -6.18 8.47
CA LYS A 187 -23.25 -6.12 9.87
C LYS A 187 -22.06 -6.12 10.83
N GLU A 188 -22.05 -5.23 11.82
CA GLU A 188 -20.99 -5.06 12.83
C GLU A 188 -19.57 -4.85 12.24
N ALA A 189 -19.44 -4.57 10.93
CA ALA A 189 -18.15 -4.33 10.31
C ALA A 189 -17.60 -2.94 10.68
N VAL A 190 -16.27 -2.84 10.79
CA VAL A 190 -15.58 -1.61 11.19
C VAL A 190 -14.63 -1.17 10.09
N CYS A 191 -14.68 0.11 9.74
CA CYS A 191 -13.74 0.73 8.80
C CYS A 191 -13.19 2.05 9.35
N GLU A 192 -11.87 2.14 9.47
CA GLU A 192 -11.17 3.37 9.86
C GLU A 192 -10.23 3.81 8.74
N LEU A 193 -10.38 5.04 8.26
CA LEU A 193 -9.49 5.64 7.27
C LEU A 193 -8.84 6.90 7.87
N ASP A 194 -7.51 6.91 8.00
CA ASP A 194 -6.72 8.03 8.52
C ASP A 194 -5.77 8.54 7.43
N ALA A 195 -5.88 9.81 7.05
CA ALA A 195 -4.98 10.43 6.09
C ALA A 195 -4.25 11.64 6.70
N LYS A 196 -2.92 11.60 6.66
CA LYS A 196 -2.01 12.64 7.17
C LYS A 196 -1.10 13.10 6.07
N ILE A 197 -1.45 14.23 5.46
CA ILE A 197 -0.69 14.81 4.34
C ILE A 197 -0.28 16.23 4.70
N TYR A 198 1.01 16.53 4.56
CA TYR A 198 1.54 17.88 4.78
C TYR A 198 1.86 18.55 3.45
N GLY A 199 0.90 19.33 2.94
CA GLY A 199 1.06 20.10 1.70
C GLY A 199 2.05 21.26 1.85
N LYS A 200 2.88 21.44 0.82
CA LYS A 200 3.92 22.46 0.68
C LYS A 200 3.90 23.02 -0.75
N LYS A 201 4.63 24.11 -1.00
CA LYS A 201 4.80 24.68 -2.36
C LYS A 201 3.44 24.82 -3.09
N ASN A 202 3.29 24.13 -4.22
CA ASN A 202 2.10 24.18 -5.09
C ASN A 202 1.28 22.89 -5.01
N ASP A 203 1.39 22.15 -3.91
CA ASP A 203 0.71 20.87 -3.74
C ASP A 203 -0.81 21.01 -3.85
N ARG A 204 -1.44 19.97 -4.42
CA ARG A 204 -2.90 19.87 -4.56
C ARG A 204 -3.33 18.54 -3.99
N ILE A 205 -4.08 18.60 -2.90
CA ILE A 205 -4.48 17.41 -2.14
C ILE A 205 -5.99 17.34 -2.15
N VAL A 206 -6.52 16.23 -2.65
CA VAL A 206 -7.94 15.90 -2.66
C VAL A 206 -8.08 14.51 -2.06
N ILE A 207 -8.91 14.37 -1.03
CA ILE A 207 -9.19 13.10 -0.38
C ILE A 207 -10.69 12.87 -0.47
N ASN A 208 -11.08 11.81 -1.17
CA ASN A 208 -12.45 11.36 -1.22
C ASN A 208 -12.51 9.98 -0.59
N GLU A 209 -13.16 9.90 0.57
CA GLU A 209 -13.36 8.66 1.31
C GLU A 209 -14.86 8.52 1.55
N SER A 210 -15.41 7.35 1.22
CA SER A 210 -16.84 7.07 1.36
C SER A 210 -17.03 5.73 2.05
N LEU A 211 -17.70 5.74 3.19
CA LEU A 211 -18.09 4.54 3.92
C LEU A 211 -19.60 4.35 3.78
N ARG A 212 -20.02 3.16 3.36
CA ARG A 212 -21.42 2.75 3.27
C ARG A 212 -21.70 1.75 4.38
N LEU A 213 -22.36 2.25 5.42
CA LEU A 213 -22.73 1.48 6.61
C LEU A 213 -24.00 0.65 6.30
N ASN A 214 -23.85 -0.39 5.46
CA ASN A 214 -24.98 -1.15 4.92
C ASN A 214 -25.59 -2.12 5.96
N GLY A 215 -24.78 -2.62 6.88
CA GLY A 215 -25.20 -3.53 7.94
C GLY A 215 -25.52 -2.85 9.27
N GLU A 216 -26.38 -3.50 10.07
CA GLU A 216 -26.64 -3.11 11.46
C GLU A 216 -25.33 -3.08 12.26
N GLY A 217 -25.10 -2.03 13.03
CA GLY A 217 -23.89 -1.90 13.87
C GLY A 217 -22.60 -1.57 13.12
N ALA A 218 -22.63 -1.42 11.79
CA ALA A 218 -21.46 -1.00 11.02
C ALA A 218 -21.00 0.42 11.41
N ARG A 219 -19.68 0.66 11.45
CA ARG A 219 -19.10 1.94 11.87
C ARG A 219 -17.77 2.29 11.23
#